data_AF-A0A9W9MMJ1-F1
#
_entry.id   AF-A0A9W9MMJ1-F1
#
_cell.length_a   1.000
_cell.length_b   1.000
_cell.length_c   1.000
_cell.angle_alpha   90.00
_cell.angle_beta   90.00
_cell.angle_gamma   90.00
#
_symmetry.space_group_name_H-M   'P 1'
#
loop_
_entity.id
_entity.type
_entity.pdbx_description
1 polymer ?
#
loop_
_entity_poly.entity_id
_entity_poly.type
_entity_poly.pdbx_seq_one_letter_code
_entity_poly.pdbx_strand_id
1 'polypeptide(L)'
;MESTDNQNHAALQPLAPDAVQETSPEPVKSPVKSPVNAEFPLVALLTQGLEECDWEQLQKKYADAMDEHSRVEEDLRIETAKLLEIFTAWSQTTVLQDEQRALKRHEPPRGRSLKSNASNAVQVQDTDAAYTEVVKAFQSALALLNEQLKT
;
A
#
# COMPACT_ATOMS: atom_id res chain seq x y z
N MET A 1 28.59 6.43 -48.04
CA MET A 1 29.20 7.64 -48.61
C MET A 1 28.06 8.58 -48.95
N GLU A 2 27.67 9.46 -48.04
CA GLU A 2 27.12 10.77 -48.40
C GLU A 2 27.34 11.68 -47.18
N SER A 3 28.15 12.70 -47.40
CA SER A 3 28.54 13.74 -46.45
C SER A 3 27.54 14.87 -46.56
N THR A 4 27.00 15.34 -45.44
CA THR A 4 26.78 16.77 -45.21
C THR A 4 26.86 17.06 -43.72
N ASP A 5 28.00 17.62 -43.34
CA ASP A 5 28.19 18.45 -42.16
C ASP A 5 27.12 19.55 -42.09
N ASN A 6 26.55 19.79 -40.91
CA ASN A 6 26.33 21.17 -40.50
C ASN A 6 26.38 21.28 -38.97
N GLN A 7 27.55 21.70 -38.52
CA GLN A 7 27.94 21.91 -37.15
C GLN A 7 27.84 23.42 -36.88
N ASN A 8 26.89 23.83 -36.05
CA ASN A 8 26.81 25.22 -35.54
C ASN A 8 26.98 25.21 -34.03
N HIS A 9 28.24 25.16 -33.59
CA HIS A 9 28.67 25.57 -32.27
C HIS A 9 28.84 27.09 -32.27
N ALA A 10 27.93 27.83 -31.63
CA ALA A 10 28.18 29.22 -31.26
C ALA A 10 28.68 29.25 -29.82
N ALA A 11 29.98 28.95 -29.65
CA ALA A 11 30.72 29.25 -28.43
C ALA A 11 31.43 30.59 -28.62
N LEU A 12 31.04 31.60 -27.84
CA LEU A 12 31.87 32.78 -27.61
C LEU A 12 32.08 32.93 -26.11
N GLN A 13 33.35 32.78 -25.75
CA GLN A 13 33.96 32.95 -24.43
C GLN A 13 34.20 34.45 -24.12
N PRO A 14 34.65 34.79 -22.89
CA PRO A 14 34.22 35.98 -22.16
C PRO A 14 35.17 37.18 -22.29
N LEU A 15 34.64 38.39 -22.09
CA LEU A 15 35.44 39.57 -21.73
C LEU A 15 35.20 39.93 -20.26
N ALA A 16 36.30 40.00 -19.52
CA ALA A 16 36.43 40.74 -18.27
C ALA A 16 37.58 41.77 -18.47
N PRO A 17 37.86 42.67 -17.53
CA PRO A 17 36.95 43.54 -16.78
C PRO A 17 37.39 45.02 -16.94
N ASP A 18 36.46 45.97 -17.12
CA ASP A 18 36.76 47.39 -16.91
C ASP A 18 36.14 47.87 -15.61
N ALA A 19 37.03 48.29 -14.72
CA ALA A 19 36.74 48.85 -13.41
C ALA A 19 36.27 50.30 -13.56
N VAL A 20 35.07 50.66 -13.07
CA VAL A 20 34.76 52.04 -12.67
C VAL A 20 33.75 52.09 -11.52
N GLN A 21 34.28 52.40 -10.34
CA GLN A 21 33.77 53.29 -9.29
C GLN A 21 32.46 52.98 -8.55
N GLU A 22 32.67 52.59 -7.29
CA GLU A 22 32.00 53.08 -6.09
C GLU A 22 31.30 54.45 -6.25
N THR A 23 29.97 54.44 -6.27
CA THR A 23 29.17 55.59 -5.82
C THR A 23 28.05 55.08 -4.94
N SER A 24 28.27 55.19 -3.63
CA SER A 24 27.24 55.21 -2.60
C SER A 24 26.15 56.24 -2.92
N PRO A 25 24.88 55.94 -2.61
CA PRO A 25 24.17 56.91 -1.78
C PRO A 25 23.31 56.25 -0.70
N GLU A 26 23.65 56.48 0.57
CA GLU A 26 22.66 56.60 1.64
C GLU A 26 21.99 57.99 1.58
N PRO A 27 20.94 58.30 2.36
CA PRO A 27 19.71 57.56 2.65
C PRO A 27 18.48 58.49 2.45
N VAL A 28 17.51 58.11 1.62
CA VAL A 28 16.25 58.91 1.51
C VAL A 28 15.18 58.33 2.45
N LYS A 29 15.09 58.92 3.64
CA LYS A 29 13.90 58.85 4.50
C LYS A 29 12.74 59.60 3.84
N SER A 30 11.64 58.91 3.57
CA SER A 30 10.27 59.33 3.93
C SER A 30 9.22 58.29 3.52
N PRO A 31 8.11 58.17 4.26
CA PRO A 31 7.28 56.98 4.29
C PRO A 31 6.25 57.01 3.17
N VAL A 32 6.40 56.15 2.18
CA VAL A 32 5.27 55.81 1.30
C VAL A 32 4.35 54.89 2.10
N LYS A 33 3.42 55.49 2.84
CA LYS A 33 2.21 54.79 3.31
C LYS A 33 1.35 54.51 2.09
N SER A 34 1.68 53.46 1.36
CA SER A 34 0.75 52.85 0.42
C SER A 34 -0.38 52.21 1.22
N PRO A 35 -1.66 52.57 1.02
CA PRO A 35 -2.77 51.84 1.61
C PRO A 35 -3.03 50.59 0.75
N VAL A 36 -2.10 49.63 0.79
CA VAL A 36 -2.26 48.31 0.17
C VAL A 36 -2.39 47.28 1.29
N ASN A 37 -3.33 47.50 2.21
CA ASN A 37 -3.61 46.57 3.31
C ASN A 37 -5.09 46.14 3.36
N ALA A 38 -5.86 46.41 2.29
CA ALA A 38 -7.27 46.01 2.24
C ALA A 38 -7.48 44.56 1.78
N GLU A 39 -6.44 43.87 1.28
CA GLU A 39 -6.59 42.52 0.70
C GLU A 39 -6.08 41.36 1.55
N PHE A 40 -5.44 41.57 2.71
CA PHE A 40 -4.89 40.45 3.45
C PHE A 40 -5.24 40.41 4.95
N PRO A 41 -6.54 40.25 5.29
CA PRO A 41 -6.93 39.77 6.61
C PRO A 41 -6.18 38.49 7.01
N LEU A 42 -5.88 37.64 6.03
CA LEU A 42 -5.11 36.41 6.21
C LEU A 42 -3.66 36.68 6.61
N VAL A 43 -2.97 37.63 5.99
CA VAL A 43 -1.57 37.92 6.34
C VAL A 43 -1.51 38.50 7.74
N ALA A 44 -2.37 39.45 8.09
CA ALA A 44 -2.44 39.99 9.44
C ALA A 44 -2.73 38.93 10.51
N LEU A 45 -3.58 37.94 10.19
CA LEU A 45 -3.87 36.82 11.07
C LEU A 45 -2.67 35.87 11.21
N LEU A 46 -1.99 35.55 10.10
CA LEU A 46 -0.82 34.67 10.08
C LEU A 46 0.42 35.31 10.70
N THR A 47 0.54 36.63 10.63
CA THR A 47 1.63 37.39 11.23
C THR A 47 1.33 37.87 12.65
N GLN A 48 0.16 37.52 13.20
CA GLN A 48 -0.21 37.93 14.55
C GLN A 48 0.74 37.32 15.58
N GLY A 49 1.34 38.18 16.42
CA GLY A 49 2.33 37.75 17.43
C GLY A 49 3.75 37.55 16.91
N LEU A 50 3.99 37.82 15.62
CA LEU A 50 5.34 37.86 15.02
C LEU A 50 5.99 39.24 15.13
N GLU A 51 5.20 40.30 15.33
CA GLU A 51 5.70 41.69 15.45
C GLU A 51 6.61 41.91 16.69
N GLU A 52 6.50 41.04 17.70
CA GLU A 52 7.27 41.10 18.95
C GLU A 52 8.45 40.11 18.96
N CYS A 53 8.61 39.29 17.92
CA CYS A 53 9.64 38.26 17.86
C CYS A 53 10.93 38.79 17.23
N ASP A 54 12.07 38.58 17.90
CA ASP A 54 13.38 38.75 17.28
C ASP A 54 13.64 37.65 16.23
N TRP A 55 14.54 37.92 15.27
CA TRP A 55 14.86 36.98 14.19
C TRP A 55 15.23 35.58 14.71
N GLU A 56 16.01 35.49 15.79
CA GLU A 56 16.39 34.20 16.38
C GLU A 56 15.19 33.43 16.95
N GLN A 57 14.23 34.13 17.55
CA GLN A 57 13.02 33.53 18.10
C GLN A 57 12.10 33.05 16.98
N LEU A 58 12.01 33.83 15.89
CA LEU A 58 11.27 33.46 14.70
C LEU A 58 11.87 32.20 14.05
N GLN A 59 13.18 32.19 13.86
CA GLN A 59 13.88 31.05 13.28
C GLN A 59 13.69 29.78 14.13
N LYS A 60 13.75 29.91 15.46
CA LYS A 60 13.50 28.80 16.37
C LYS A 60 12.08 28.27 16.26
N LYS A 61 11.07 29.16 16.32
CA LYS A 61 9.65 28.78 16.18
C LYS A 61 9.38 28.08 14.86
N TYR A 62 9.99 28.56 13.77
CA TYR A 62 9.87 27.95 12.46
C TYR A 62 10.50 26.55 12.45
N ALA A 63 11.70 26.39 12.98
CA ALA A 63 12.36 25.08 13.07
C ALA A 63 11.54 24.09 13.90
N ASP A 64 11.07 24.49 15.08
CA ASP A 64 10.23 23.68 15.95
C ASP A 64 8.93 23.24 15.23
N ALA A 65 8.30 24.15 14.48
CA ALA A 65 7.10 23.85 13.70
C ALA A 65 7.36 22.89 12.54
N MET A 66 8.50 23.01 11.86
CA MET A 66 8.90 22.10 10.78
C MET A 66 9.23 20.72 11.30
N ASP A 67 9.88 20.61 12.46
CA ASP A 67 10.17 19.33 13.11
C ASP A 67 8.89 18.63 13.55
N GLU A 68 7.95 19.37 14.15
CA GLU A 68 6.64 18.84 14.52
C GLU A 68 5.85 18.36 13.29
N HIS A 69 5.81 19.16 12.22
CA HIS A 69 5.16 18.76 10.98
C HIS A 69 5.81 17.51 10.38
N SER A 70 7.14 17.42 10.41
CA SER A 70 7.88 16.25 9.92
C SER A 70 7.53 14.99 10.72
N ARG A 71 7.37 15.10 12.04
CA ARG A 71 6.93 13.99 12.90
C ARG A 71 5.53 13.53 12.52
N VAL A 72 4.59 14.46 12.41
CA VAL A 72 3.19 14.16 12.05
C VAL A 72 3.10 13.53 10.66
N GLU A 73 3.89 14.03 9.69
CA GLU A 73 3.93 13.46 8.35
C GLU A 73 4.48 12.02 8.37
N GLU A 74 5.51 11.75 9.18
CA GLU A 74 6.06 10.41 9.32
C GLU A 74 5.06 9.44 9.96
N ASP A 75 4.36 9.87 11.02
CA ASP A 75 3.29 9.06 11.62
C ASP A 75 2.19 8.75 10.60
N LEU A 76 1.79 9.73 9.77
CA LEU A 76 0.82 9.52 8.70
C LEU A 76 1.32 8.53 7.64
N ARG A 77 2.60 8.59 7.27
CA ARG A 77 3.21 7.63 6.33
C ARG A 77 3.20 6.21 6.92
N ILE A 78 3.52 6.07 8.19
CA ILE A 78 3.49 4.77 8.89
C ILE A 78 2.08 4.17 8.88
N GLU A 79 1.06 4.97 9.23
CA GLU A 79 -0.34 4.50 9.20
C GLU A 79 -0.80 4.15 7.77
N THR A 80 -0.40 4.94 6.78
CA THR A 80 -0.69 4.66 5.37
C THR A 80 -0.03 3.35 4.92
N ALA A 81 1.21 3.09 5.34
CA ALA A 81 1.92 1.85 5.04
C ALA A 81 1.23 0.62 5.63
N LYS A 82 0.76 0.70 6.90
CA LYS A 82 -0.02 -0.37 7.54
C LYS A 82 -1.32 -0.66 6.79
N LEU A 83 -2.02 0.38 6.33
CA LEU A 83 -3.24 0.20 5.54
C LEU A 83 -2.95 -0.49 4.21
N LEU A 84 -1.88 -0.10 3.52
CA LEU A 84 -1.45 -0.72 2.26
C LEU A 84 -1.01 -2.17 2.44
N GLU A 85 -0.40 -2.53 3.57
CA GLU A 85 -0.06 -3.91 3.90
C GLU A 85 -1.34 -4.79 3.95
N ILE A 86 -2.35 -4.35 4.70
CA ILE A 86 -3.64 -5.05 4.81
C ILE A 86 -4.32 -5.16 3.44
N PHE A 87 -4.36 -4.05 2.69
CA PHE A 87 -4.96 -4.02 1.35
C PHE A 87 -4.26 -4.99 0.40
N THR A 88 -2.92 -5.04 0.44
CA THR A 88 -2.12 -5.94 -0.38
C THR A 88 -2.42 -7.39 -0.05
N ALA A 89 -2.39 -7.77 1.23
CA ALA A 89 -2.72 -9.12 1.68
C ALA A 89 -4.14 -9.54 1.28
N TRP A 90 -5.11 -8.63 1.41
CA TRP A 90 -6.50 -8.88 1.02
C TRP A 90 -6.67 -9.02 -0.50
N SER A 91 -6.00 -8.17 -1.28
CA SER A 91 -6.04 -8.24 -2.75
C SER A 91 -5.45 -9.56 -3.27
N GLN A 92 -4.35 -10.02 -2.69
CA GLN A 92 -3.74 -11.32 -3.03
C GLN A 92 -4.67 -12.47 -2.69
N THR A 93 -5.28 -12.44 -1.50
CA THR A 93 -6.22 -13.48 -1.07
C THR A 93 -7.45 -13.53 -1.96
N THR A 94 -8.01 -12.38 -2.33
CA THR A 94 -9.20 -12.31 -3.19
C THR A 94 -8.90 -12.76 -4.62
N VAL A 95 -7.74 -12.41 -5.18
CA VAL A 95 -7.29 -12.91 -6.48
C VAL A 95 -7.13 -14.43 -6.45
N LEU A 96 -6.42 -15.00 -5.46
CA LEU A 96 -6.25 -16.45 -5.34
C LEU A 96 -7.60 -17.18 -5.20
N GLN A 97 -8.50 -16.65 -4.39
CA GLN A 97 -9.85 -17.22 -4.24
C GLN A 97 -10.65 -17.13 -5.55
N ASP A 98 -10.54 -16.03 -6.29
CA ASP A 98 -11.22 -15.88 -7.57
C ASP A 98 -10.62 -16.77 -8.65
N GLU A 99 -9.30 -16.96 -8.69
CA GLU A 99 -8.63 -17.94 -9.55
C GLU A 99 -9.13 -19.36 -9.27
N GLN A 100 -9.17 -19.78 -8.00
CA GLN A 100 -9.72 -21.09 -7.61
C GLN A 100 -11.18 -21.24 -8.02
N ARG A 101 -11.96 -20.16 -7.92
CA ARG A 101 -13.37 -20.14 -8.30
C ARG A 101 -13.55 -20.18 -9.81
N ALA A 102 -12.73 -19.46 -10.56
CA ALA A 102 -12.67 -19.49 -12.01
C ALA A 102 -12.31 -20.90 -12.47
N LEU A 103 -11.24 -21.52 -11.94
CA LEU A 103 -10.87 -22.90 -12.23
C LEU A 103 -12.03 -23.87 -11.98
N LYS A 104 -12.72 -23.73 -10.83
CA LYS A 104 -13.92 -24.54 -10.54
C LYS A 104 -15.05 -24.29 -11.55
N ARG A 105 -15.27 -23.06 -12.01
CA ARG A 105 -16.29 -22.74 -13.02
C ARG A 105 -15.90 -23.24 -14.42
N HIS A 106 -14.61 -23.20 -14.74
CA HIS A 106 -14.06 -23.71 -15.99
C HIS A 106 -14.01 -25.24 -16.03
N GLU A 107 -13.98 -25.91 -14.87
CA GLU A 107 -14.15 -27.36 -14.80
C GLU A 107 -15.55 -27.74 -15.30
N PRO A 108 -15.67 -28.46 -16.43
CA PRO A 108 -16.96 -28.81 -16.99
C PRO A 108 -17.77 -29.64 -15.99
N PRO A 109 -19.11 -29.54 -15.98
CA PRO A 109 -19.98 -30.30 -15.07
C PRO A 109 -19.69 -31.82 -15.03
N ARG A 110 -19.19 -32.36 -16.16
CA ARG A 110 -18.79 -33.76 -16.33
C ARG A 110 -17.62 -34.17 -15.42
N GLY A 111 -16.63 -33.29 -15.18
CA GLY A 111 -15.48 -33.54 -14.30
C GLY A 111 -15.82 -33.40 -12.81
N ARG A 112 -16.68 -32.43 -12.47
CA ARG A 112 -17.14 -32.21 -11.09
C ARG A 112 -17.95 -33.41 -10.55
N SER A 113 -18.82 -33.98 -11.38
CA SER A 113 -19.61 -35.16 -11.01
C SER A 113 -18.74 -36.41 -10.75
N LEU A 114 -17.65 -36.56 -11.52
CA LEU A 114 -16.65 -37.64 -11.38
C LEU A 114 -15.72 -37.50 -10.15
N LYS A 115 -15.64 -36.32 -9.54
CA LYS A 115 -14.91 -36.13 -8.28
C LYS A 115 -15.84 -36.34 -7.09
N SER A 116 -17.06 -35.82 -7.17
CA SER A 116 -18.07 -36.03 -6.12
C SER A 116 -18.50 -37.50 -6.00
N ASN A 117 -18.60 -38.23 -7.11
CA ASN A 117 -18.95 -39.65 -7.06
C ASN A 117 -17.83 -40.50 -6.45
N ALA A 118 -16.55 -40.13 -6.62
CA ALA A 118 -15.41 -40.81 -6.02
C ALA A 118 -15.39 -40.63 -4.50
N SER A 119 -15.67 -39.41 -4.01
CA SER A 119 -15.81 -39.15 -2.57
C SER A 119 -17.01 -39.89 -1.96
N ASN A 120 -18.14 -39.94 -2.66
CA ASN A 120 -19.32 -40.69 -2.22
C ASN A 120 -19.10 -42.22 -2.30
N ALA A 121 -18.34 -42.71 -3.27
CA ALA A 121 -18.01 -44.13 -3.39
C ALA A 121 -17.16 -44.62 -2.22
N VAL A 122 -16.25 -43.79 -1.70
CA VAL A 122 -15.49 -44.11 -0.47
C VAL A 122 -16.42 -44.22 0.74
N GLN A 123 -17.35 -43.26 0.91
CA GLN A 123 -18.34 -43.35 2.01
C GLN A 123 -19.25 -44.58 1.91
N VAL A 124 -19.66 -44.98 0.70
CA VAL A 124 -20.48 -46.17 0.50
C VAL A 124 -19.69 -47.45 0.84
N GLN A 125 -18.41 -47.51 0.49
CA GLN A 125 -17.55 -48.64 0.84
C GLN A 125 -17.35 -48.78 2.36
N ASP A 126 -17.23 -47.68 3.09
CA ASP A 126 -17.11 -47.70 4.56
C ASP A 126 -18.37 -48.28 5.21
N THR A 127 -19.57 -47.96 4.70
CA THR A 127 -20.83 -48.52 5.21
C THR A 127 -21.01 -50.00 4.87
N ASP A 128 -20.57 -50.44 3.69
CA ASP A 128 -20.63 -51.85 3.27
C ASP A 128 -19.66 -52.72 4.09
N ALA A 129 -18.48 -52.19 4.43
CA ALA A 129 -17.52 -52.86 5.29
C ALA A 129 -18.08 -53.08 6.70
N ALA A 130 -18.74 -52.07 7.27
CA ALA A 130 -19.39 -52.16 8.58
C ALA A 130 -20.52 -53.21 8.59
N TYR A 131 -21.35 -53.27 7.54
CA TYR A 131 -22.39 -54.29 7.42
C TYR A 131 -21.79 -55.70 7.33
N THR A 132 -20.73 -55.86 6.55
CA THR A 132 -20.04 -57.15 6.38
C THR A 132 -19.44 -57.65 7.70
N GLU A 133 -18.86 -56.75 8.50
CA GLU A 133 -18.31 -57.08 9.81
C GLU A 133 -19.40 -57.51 10.80
N VAL A 134 -20.52 -56.78 10.83
CA VAL A 134 -21.67 -57.13 11.67
C VAL A 134 -22.23 -58.50 11.28
N VAL A 135 -22.43 -58.77 9.99
CA VAL A 135 -22.90 -60.08 9.50
C VAL A 135 -21.91 -61.19 9.88
N LYS A 136 -20.61 -60.94 9.78
CA LYS A 136 -19.57 -61.91 10.17
C LYS A 136 -19.59 -62.20 11.67
N ALA A 137 -19.80 -61.19 12.52
CA ALA A 137 -19.95 -61.37 13.96
C ALA A 137 -21.19 -62.22 14.29
N PHE A 138 -22.32 -61.99 13.63
CA PHE A 138 -23.52 -62.80 13.80
C PHE A 138 -23.33 -64.24 13.33
N GLN A 139 -22.69 -64.46 12.18
CA GLN A 139 -22.35 -65.80 11.71
C GLN A 139 -21.41 -66.53 12.66
N SER A 140 -20.41 -65.82 13.21
CA SER A 140 -19.50 -66.38 14.23
C SER A 140 -20.24 -66.77 15.51
N ALA A 141 -21.20 -65.96 15.97
CA ALA A 141 -22.01 -66.27 17.14
C ALA A 141 -22.91 -67.49 16.90
N LEU A 142 -23.52 -67.61 15.71
CA LEU A 142 -24.32 -68.77 15.34
C LEU A 142 -23.48 -70.06 15.23
N ALA A 143 -22.27 -69.98 14.68
CA ALA A 143 -21.35 -71.11 14.63
C ALA A 143 -20.98 -71.58 16.05
N LEU A 144 -20.67 -70.63 16.94
CA LEU A 144 -20.33 -70.91 18.33
C LEU A 144 -21.51 -71.56 19.09
N LEU A 145 -22.74 -71.11 18.87
CA LEU A 145 -23.95 -71.73 19.41
C LEU A 145 -24.17 -73.15 18.89
N ASN A 146 -23.92 -73.38 17.59
CA ASN A 146 -24.08 -74.69 16.97
C ASN A 146 -23.01 -75.69 17.45
N GLU A 147 -21.80 -75.24 17.74
CA GLU A 147 -20.77 -76.07 18.38
C GLU A 147 -21.16 -76.45 19.81
N GLN A 148 -21.69 -75.52 20.61
CA GLN A 148 -22.16 -75.81 21.97
C GLN A 148 -23.36 -76.76 22.02
N LEU A 149 -24.16 -76.83 20.95
CA LEU A 149 -25.34 -77.70 20.87
C LEU A 149 -25.01 -79.11 20.35
N LYS A 150 -23.82 -79.31 19.78
CA LYS A 150 -23.32 -80.60 19.26
C LYS A 150 -22.46 -81.37 20.27
N THR A 151 -22.11 -80.75 21.39
CA THR A 151 -21.48 -81.37 22.58
C THR A 151 -22.53 -81.78 23.59
#